data_AF-A0A4Q2XYR0-F1
#
_entry.id   AF-A0A4Q2XYR0-F1
#
_cell.length_a   1.000
_cell.length_b   1.000
_cell.length_c   1.000
_cell.angle_alpha   90.00
_cell.angle_beta   90.00
_cell.angle_gamma   90.00
#
_symmetry.space_group_name_H-M   'P 1'
#
loop_
_entity.id
_entity.type
_entity.pdbx_description
1 polymer ?
#
loop_
_entity_poly.entity_id
_entity_poly.type
_entity_poly.pdbx_seq_one_letter_code
_entity_poly.pdbx_strand_id
1 'polypeptide(L)'
;MNTYTGNSTVSTGSTIALADNAALQFAPKANGSSNKVTGAGTAFFYGDFNIDLTGAAIASGNSWTLVDVGARTFDPLLFTVTGFTQASDVWTKVDGNNTWTFTEATGVLSLQVAGSTGYASWAAANAGGQAANLDFDNDGVRNGVEYFMGATGSSFTASPGLVNGKVTWPKDPAYSGTYSVQTSPNLVTWTDVPSTVVGNTVEYTPATGAGKVFVRLSVNPN
;
A
#
# COMPACT_ATOMS: atom_id res chain seq x y z
N MET A 1 34.10 -1.40 -5.80
CA MET A 1 32.65 -1.11 -5.68
C MET A 1 32.36 0.25 -6.27
N ASN A 2 31.45 0.34 -7.24
CA ASN A 2 31.01 1.62 -7.79
C ASN A 2 29.95 2.23 -6.85
N THR A 3 30.19 3.45 -6.34
CA THR A 3 29.29 4.16 -5.42
C THR A 3 28.40 5.20 -6.12
N TYR A 4 28.42 5.24 -7.46
CA TYR A 4 27.58 6.14 -8.25
C TYR A 4 26.10 5.82 -8.07
N THR A 5 25.32 6.84 -7.67
CA THR A 5 23.86 6.76 -7.44
C THR A 5 23.08 7.57 -8.46
N GLY A 6 23.64 7.80 -9.65
CA GLY A 6 22.90 8.31 -10.81
C GLY A 6 22.47 7.17 -11.73
N ASN A 7 21.65 7.50 -12.72
CA ASN A 7 21.21 6.53 -13.72
C ASN A 7 22.37 6.11 -14.64
N SER A 8 22.34 4.85 -15.07
CA SER A 8 23.20 4.31 -16.12
C SER A 8 22.34 4.04 -17.35
N THR A 9 22.58 4.78 -18.43
CA THR A 9 21.80 4.62 -19.68
C THR A 9 22.58 3.77 -20.69
N VAL A 10 22.02 2.63 -21.06
CA VAL A 10 22.52 1.73 -22.10
C VAL A 10 21.85 2.10 -23.42
N SER A 11 22.60 2.80 -24.27
CA SER A 11 22.09 3.28 -25.56
C SER A 11 21.82 2.11 -26.52
N THR A 12 20.91 2.33 -27.48
CA THR A 12 20.63 1.35 -28.54
C THR A 12 21.91 0.89 -29.24
N GLY A 13 22.03 -0.42 -29.47
CA GLY A 13 23.21 -1.02 -30.10
C GLY A 13 24.44 -1.10 -29.19
N SER A 14 24.33 -0.67 -27.93
CA SER A 14 25.39 -0.83 -26.93
C SER A 14 25.12 -2.05 -26.05
N THR A 15 26.20 -2.67 -25.57
CA THR A 15 26.17 -3.76 -24.60
C THR A 15 27.00 -3.37 -23.40
N ILE A 16 26.45 -3.57 -22.19
CA ILE A 16 27.21 -3.52 -20.95
C ILE A 16 27.22 -4.90 -20.28
N ALA A 17 28.31 -5.20 -19.58
CA ALA A 17 28.39 -6.36 -18.70
C ALA A 17 28.90 -5.89 -17.33
N LEU A 18 28.13 -6.19 -16.28
CA LEU A 18 28.65 -6.15 -14.91
C LEU A 18 29.37 -7.48 -14.67
N ALA A 19 30.70 -7.44 -14.72
CA ALA A 19 31.54 -8.63 -14.54
C ALA A 19 31.35 -9.28 -13.16
N ASP A 20 31.69 -10.56 -13.06
CA ASP A 20 31.70 -11.31 -11.80
C ASP A 20 32.53 -10.57 -10.72
N ASN A 21 32.04 -10.60 -9.47
CA ASN A 21 32.55 -9.85 -8.31
C ASN A 21 32.61 -8.31 -8.47
N ALA A 22 32.12 -7.75 -9.59
CA ALA A 22 31.94 -6.31 -9.72
C ALA A 22 30.59 -5.91 -9.12
N ALA A 23 30.56 -4.81 -8.36
CA ALA A 23 29.35 -4.36 -7.68
C ALA A 23 28.78 -3.08 -8.29
N LEU A 24 27.47 -3.05 -8.51
CA LEU A 24 26.68 -1.88 -8.89
C LEU A 24 25.77 -1.45 -7.73
N GLN A 25 25.81 -0.16 -7.38
CA GLN A 25 25.04 0.42 -6.29
C GLN A 25 23.67 0.92 -6.75
N PHE A 26 22.63 0.62 -5.97
CA PHE A 26 21.30 1.22 -6.04
C PHE A 26 20.96 1.91 -4.72
N ALA A 27 20.28 3.05 -4.78
CA ALA A 27 19.86 3.83 -3.62
C ALA A 27 18.41 4.33 -3.83
N PRO A 28 17.41 3.48 -3.53
CA PRO A 28 16.00 3.87 -3.55
C PRO A 28 15.71 5.04 -2.61
N LYS A 29 14.76 5.90 -3.00
CA LYS A 29 14.32 7.09 -2.24
C LYS A 29 12.81 7.04 -2.02
N ALA A 30 12.08 8.12 -2.33
CA ALA A 30 10.61 8.11 -2.40
C ALA A 30 10.10 7.00 -3.33
N ASN A 31 8.85 6.57 -3.14
CA ASN A 31 8.22 5.54 -3.97
C ASN A 31 8.40 5.84 -5.47
N GLY A 32 8.82 4.85 -6.26
CA GLY A 32 9.10 4.98 -7.69
C GLY A 32 10.40 5.72 -8.05
N SER A 33 11.12 6.28 -7.09
CA SER A 33 12.36 7.04 -7.32
C SER A 33 13.60 6.29 -6.84
N SER A 34 14.39 5.77 -7.79
CA SER A 34 15.72 5.19 -7.55
C SER A 34 16.65 5.56 -8.70
N ASN A 35 17.96 5.45 -8.50
CA ASN A 35 18.83 5.28 -9.66
C ASN A 35 18.53 3.95 -10.35
N LYS A 36 18.73 3.91 -11.67
CA LYS A 36 18.42 2.72 -12.47
C LYS A 36 19.40 2.50 -13.62
N VAL A 37 19.49 1.24 -14.06
CA VAL A 37 20.01 0.88 -15.38
C VAL A 37 18.85 0.95 -16.37
N THR A 38 18.95 1.78 -17.40
CA THR A 38 17.84 2.06 -18.33
C THR A 38 18.31 2.20 -19.77
N GLY A 39 17.39 2.30 -20.74
CA GLY A 39 17.70 2.46 -22.15
C GLY A 39 17.37 1.22 -22.99
N ALA A 40 17.69 1.29 -24.29
CA ALA A 40 17.27 0.29 -25.28
C ALA A 40 18.40 -0.68 -25.71
N GLY A 41 19.59 -0.55 -25.13
CA GLY A 41 20.68 -1.51 -25.35
C GLY A 41 20.55 -2.77 -24.48
N THR A 42 21.62 -3.57 -24.48
CA THR A 42 21.68 -4.87 -23.79
C THR A 42 22.52 -4.78 -22.51
N ALA A 43 22.05 -5.39 -21.42
CA ALA A 43 22.79 -5.50 -20.18
C ALA A 43 22.91 -6.95 -19.70
N PHE A 44 24.12 -7.37 -19.38
CA PHE A 44 24.41 -8.65 -18.72
C PHE A 44 24.90 -8.41 -17.29
N PHE A 45 24.33 -9.11 -16.32
CA PHE A 45 24.69 -8.98 -14.92
C PHE A 45 25.23 -10.31 -14.39
N TYR A 46 26.56 -10.35 -14.20
CA TYR A 46 27.29 -11.48 -13.60
C TYR A 46 27.76 -11.17 -12.19
N GLY A 47 27.81 -9.88 -11.81
CA GLY A 47 28.30 -9.44 -10.51
C GLY A 47 27.19 -9.15 -9.50
N ASP A 48 27.49 -8.24 -8.57
CA ASP A 48 26.67 -8.00 -7.40
C ASP A 48 25.85 -6.71 -7.50
N PHE A 49 24.61 -6.77 -7.06
CA PHE A 49 23.82 -5.57 -6.76
C PHE A 49 23.92 -5.25 -5.26
N ASN A 50 24.40 -4.04 -4.97
CA ASN A 50 24.39 -3.48 -3.63
C ASN A 50 23.23 -2.49 -3.53
N ILE A 51 22.22 -2.83 -2.76
CA ILE A 51 21.03 -1.99 -2.58
C ILE A 51 21.13 -1.30 -1.22
N ASP A 52 21.40 0.01 -1.22
CA ASP A 52 21.39 0.85 -0.04
C ASP A 52 19.97 1.30 0.25
N LEU A 53 19.35 0.68 1.26
CA LEU A 53 17.97 0.88 1.65
C LEU A 53 17.79 2.06 2.62
N THR A 54 18.87 2.71 3.06
CA THR A 54 18.81 3.74 4.12
C THR A 54 17.99 4.97 3.73
N GLY A 55 17.91 5.28 2.43
CA GLY A 55 17.11 6.39 1.89
C GLY A 55 15.70 6.02 1.44
N ALA A 56 15.35 4.73 1.46
CA ALA A 56 14.10 4.25 0.88
C ALA A 56 12.89 4.63 1.75
N ALA A 57 11.82 5.14 1.12
CA ALA A 57 10.58 5.40 1.83
C ALA A 57 9.94 4.09 2.32
N ILE A 58 9.67 4.00 3.63
CA ILE A 58 9.12 2.81 4.28
C ILE A 58 7.59 2.89 4.31
N ALA A 59 6.93 2.26 3.34
CA ALA A 59 5.50 1.99 3.35
C ALA A 59 5.24 0.70 2.54
N SER A 60 4.29 -0.12 3.00
CA SER A 60 3.93 -1.34 2.28
C SER A 60 3.34 -1.00 0.91
N GLY A 61 3.76 -1.71 -0.13
CA GLY A 61 3.37 -1.44 -1.51
C GLY A 61 4.28 -0.46 -2.25
N ASN A 62 5.26 0.15 -1.58
CA ASN A 62 6.29 0.93 -2.28
C ASN A 62 7.13 0.02 -3.20
N SER A 63 7.53 0.56 -4.35
CA SER A 63 8.34 -0.15 -5.33
C SER A 63 9.27 0.80 -6.11
N TRP A 64 10.36 0.24 -6.62
CA TRP A 64 11.40 0.95 -7.36
C TRP A 64 11.91 0.10 -8.50
N THR A 65 11.86 0.62 -9.72
CA THR A 65 12.51 -0.02 -10.87
C THR A 65 14.01 0.24 -10.82
N LEU A 66 14.81 -0.81 -10.63
CA LEU A 66 16.28 -0.74 -10.59
C LEU A 66 16.89 -1.03 -11.96
N VAL A 67 16.27 -1.92 -12.72
CA VAL A 67 16.65 -2.23 -14.10
C VAL A 67 15.43 -2.04 -14.99
N ASP A 68 15.62 -1.31 -16.08
CA ASP A 68 14.59 -0.88 -17.02
C ASP A 68 15.16 -0.84 -18.45
N VAL A 69 15.86 -1.91 -18.83
CA VAL A 69 16.34 -2.12 -20.20
C VAL A 69 15.55 -3.23 -20.86
N GLY A 70 15.35 -3.11 -22.18
CA GLY A 70 14.58 -4.09 -22.95
C GLY A 70 15.25 -5.46 -23.01
N ALA A 71 16.59 -5.49 -23.13
CA ALA A 71 17.39 -6.71 -23.11
C ALA A 71 18.27 -6.74 -21.84
N ARG A 72 17.79 -7.42 -20.79
CA ARG A 72 18.54 -7.68 -19.57
C ARG A 72 18.71 -9.18 -19.37
N THR A 73 19.86 -9.59 -18.86
CA THR A 73 20.12 -10.97 -18.46
C THR A 73 20.86 -10.96 -17.15
N PHE A 74 20.34 -11.71 -16.18
CA PHE A 74 21.00 -12.01 -14.92
C PHE A 74 21.56 -13.42 -15.03
N ASP A 75 22.82 -13.59 -14.63
CA ASP A 75 23.45 -14.90 -14.66
C ASP A 75 22.92 -15.77 -13.52
N PRO A 76 22.45 -17.00 -13.78
CA PRO A 76 21.80 -17.83 -12.76
C PRO A 76 22.76 -18.37 -11.68
N LEU A 77 24.07 -18.24 -11.87
CA LEU A 77 25.09 -18.77 -10.95
C LEU A 77 25.92 -17.68 -10.30
N LEU A 78 26.26 -16.63 -11.04
CA LEU A 78 27.21 -15.60 -10.60
C LEU A 78 26.52 -14.35 -10.05
N PHE A 79 25.35 -14.00 -10.57
CA PHE A 79 24.64 -12.80 -10.12
C PHE A 79 24.23 -12.93 -8.66
N THR A 80 24.50 -11.90 -7.86
CA THR A 80 23.99 -11.83 -6.50
C THR A 80 23.38 -10.47 -6.15
N VAL A 81 22.49 -10.47 -5.15
CA VAL A 81 22.04 -9.24 -4.48
C VAL A 81 22.54 -9.28 -3.04
N THR A 82 23.47 -8.38 -2.71
CA THR A 82 24.17 -8.39 -1.42
C THR A 82 23.21 -8.26 -0.25
N GLY A 83 23.25 -9.25 0.64
CA GLY A 83 22.42 -9.30 1.85
C GLY A 83 20.98 -9.77 1.62
N PHE A 84 20.66 -10.29 0.43
CA PHE A 84 19.38 -10.94 0.12
C PHE A 84 19.58 -12.45 -0.06
N THR A 85 18.53 -13.23 0.15
CA THR A 85 18.45 -14.66 -0.13
C THR A 85 17.67 -14.91 -1.42
N GLN A 86 18.23 -15.69 -2.34
CA GLN A 86 17.61 -16.02 -3.62
C GLN A 86 16.73 -17.27 -3.51
N ALA A 87 15.58 -17.24 -4.19
CA ALA A 87 14.81 -18.41 -4.56
C ALA A 87 14.10 -18.15 -5.90
N SER A 88 14.40 -18.96 -6.93
CA SER A 88 13.77 -18.86 -8.27
C SER A 88 13.77 -17.43 -8.85
N ASP A 89 14.96 -16.83 -8.95
CA ASP A 89 15.19 -15.47 -9.50
C ASP A 89 14.49 -14.33 -8.71
N VAL A 90 14.08 -14.64 -7.48
CA VAL A 90 13.52 -13.69 -6.51
C VAL A 90 14.46 -13.58 -5.32
N TRP A 91 14.93 -12.37 -5.06
CA TRP A 91 15.83 -12.04 -3.96
C TRP A 91 15.03 -11.40 -2.83
N THR A 92 15.11 -11.98 -1.63
CA THR A 92 14.37 -11.52 -0.46
C THR A 92 15.29 -11.12 0.69
N LYS A 93 14.94 -10.03 1.37
CA LYS A 93 15.60 -9.60 2.61
C LYS A 93 14.55 -9.20 3.63
N VAL A 94 14.60 -9.82 4.80
CA VAL A 94 13.80 -9.44 5.97
C VAL A 94 14.65 -8.56 6.88
N ASP A 95 14.15 -7.36 7.18
CA ASP A 95 14.78 -6.37 8.06
C ASP A 95 13.74 -5.82 9.03
N GLY A 96 13.68 -6.39 10.24
CA GLY A 96 12.58 -6.15 11.18
C GLY A 96 11.24 -6.55 10.56
N ASN A 97 10.30 -5.59 10.48
CA ASN A 97 8.99 -5.79 9.84
C ASN A 97 9.04 -5.67 8.32
N ASN A 98 10.14 -5.22 7.74
CA ASN A 98 10.24 -4.94 6.32
C ASN A 98 10.69 -6.18 5.56
N THR A 99 9.91 -6.60 4.57
CA THR A 99 10.27 -7.62 3.59
C THR A 99 10.53 -6.94 2.26
N TRP A 100 11.80 -6.88 1.87
CA TRP A 100 12.26 -6.38 0.60
C TRP A 100 12.33 -7.51 -0.41
N THR A 101 11.86 -7.28 -1.63
CA THR A 101 11.84 -8.29 -2.68
C THR A 101 12.32 -7.69 -4.00
N PHE A 102 13.44 -8.17 -4.52
CA PHE A 102 13.88 -7.85 -5.88
C PHE A 102 13.59 -9.03 -6.80
N THR A 103 12.98 -8.76 -7.95
CA THR A 103 12.64 -9.80 -8.93
C THR A 103 13.38 -9.54 -10.24
N GLU A 104 14.20 -10.49 -10.68
CA GLU A 104 15.03 -10.34 -11.88
C GLU A 104 14.18 -10.14 -13.15
N ALA A 105 13.08 -10.90 -13.27
CA ALA A 105 12.17 -10.85 -14.41
C ALA A 105 11.59 -9.45 -14.68
N THR A 106 11.42 -8.64 -13.63
CA THR A 106 10.88 -7.27 -13.73
C THR A 106 11.95 -6.20 -13.52
N GLY A 107 13.07 -6.54 -12.88
CA GLY A 107 14.07 -5.59 -12.40
C GLY A 107 13.55 -4.61 -11.34
N VAL A 108 12.50 -5.00 -10.62
CA VAL A 108 11.84 -4.16 -9.61
C VAL A 108 12.19 -4.65 -8.21
N LEU A 109 12.49 -3.71 -7.32
CA LEU A 109 12.51 -3.88 -5.87
C LEU A 109 11.18 -3.43 -5.29
N SER A 110 10.54 -4.24 -4.44
CA SER A 110 9.32 -3.91 -3.72
C SER A 110 9.50 -4.06 -2.21
N LEU A 111 8.68 -3.35 -1.45
CA LEU A 111 8.61 -3.42 0.01
C LEU A 111 7.22 -3.88 0.46
N GLN A 112 7.19 -4.91 1.29
CA GLN A 112 6.05 -5.26 2.13
C GLN A 112 6.42 -5.02 3.60
N VAL A 113 5.55 -4.37 4.36
CA VAL A 113 5.77 -4.17 5.81
C VAL A 113 4.81 -5.07 6.59
N ALA A 114 5.33 -6.00 7.40
CA ALA A 114 4.55 -6.86 8.27
C ALA A 114 3.75 -6.02 9.28
N GLY A 115 2.45 -6.27 9.37
CA GLY A 115 1.50 -5.46 10.14
C GLY A 115 0.96 -4.22 9.40
N SER A 116 1.37 -3.98 8.15
CA SER A 116 0.85 -2.90 7.29
C SER A 116 -0.37 -3.35 6.45
N THR A 117 -1.15 -4.30 6.95
CA THR A 117 -2.50 -4.61 6.47
C THR A 117 -3.48 -4.10 7.51
N GLY A 118 -4.63 -3.58 7.10
CA GLY A 118 -5.60 -3.01 8.03
C GLY A 118 -5.57 -1.49 8.09
N TYR A 119 -6.15 -0.93 9.13
CA TYR A 119 -6.42 0.51 9.20
C TYR A 119 -5.15 1.36 9.24
N ALA A 120 -4.09 0.94 9.94
CA ALA A 120 -2.87 1.74 10.08
C ALA A 120 -2.23 2.06 8.71
N SER A 121 -2.20 1.08 7.81
CA SER A 121 -1.69 1.24 6.44
C SER A 121 -2.57 2.16 5.60
N TRP A 122 -3.88 1.92 5.66
CA TRP A 122 -4.84 2.77 4.97
C TRP A 122 -4.78 4.23 5.48
N ALA A 123 -4.67 4.43 6.79
CA ALA A 123 -4.64 5.76 7.40
C ALA A 123 -3.35 6.52 7.04
N ALA A 124 -2.21 5.84 6.94
CA ALA A 124 -0.97 6.47 6.48
C ALA A 124 -1.10 7.02 5.05
N ALA A 125 -1.85 6.35 4.18
CA ALA A 125 -2.06 6.76 2.79
C ALA A 125 -3.24 7.73 2.61
N ASN A 126 -4.28 7.64 3.44
CA ASN A 126 -5.58 8.30 3.20
C ASN A 126 -6.07 9.20 4.34
N ALA A 127 -5.42 9.21 5.51
CA ALA A 127 -5.87 9.97 6.67
C ALA A 127 -4.71 10.61 7.45
N GLY A 128 -3.56 10.86 6.81
CA GLY A 128 -2.38 11.44 7.45
C GLY A 128 -1.86 10.66 8.67
N GLY A 129 -2.16 9.37 8.76
CA GLY A 129 -1.85 8.52 9.90
C GLY A 129 -2.73 8.75 11.14
N GLN A 130 -3.85 9.47 11.02
CA GLN A 130 -4.75 9.74 12.14
C GLN A 130 -5.49 8.50 12.65
N ALA A 131 -5.96 8.56 13.90
CA ALA A 131 -6.76 7.51 14.52
C ALA A 131 -8.16 7.38 13.90
N ALA A 132 -8.76 6.19 13.99
CA ALA A 132 -10.03 5.85 13.34
C ALA A 132 -11.24 6.68 13.82
N ASN A 133 -11.16 7.26 15.01
CA ASN A 133 -12.20 8.10 15.61
C ASN A 133 -12.10 9.58 15.22
N LEU A 134 -11.04 9.98 14.52
CA LEU A 134 -10.85 11.33 13.99
C LEU A 134 -11.45 11.44 12.59
N ASP A 135 -11.38 12.65 12.03
CA ASP A 135 -11.93 13.04 10.73
C ASP A 135 -10.85 13.91 10.07
N PHE A 136 -10.10 13.31 9.13
CA PHE A 136 -8.90 13.91 8.57
C PHE A 136 -9.22 15.11 7.65
N ASP A 137 -10.29 15.02 6.88
CA ASP A 137 -10.67 16.01 5.87
C ASP A 137 -11.83 16.93 6.30
N ASN A 138 -12.36 16.72 7.51
CA ASN A 138 -13.40 17.53 8.17
C ASN A 138 -14.74 17.53 7.43
N ASP A 139 -15.10 16.41 6.81
CA ASP A 139 -16.36 16.25 6.08
C ASP A 139 -17.52 15.73 6.96
N GLY A 140 -17.23 15.36 8.21
CA GLY A 140 -18.17 14.80 9.17
C GLY A 140 -18.21 13.26 9.20
N VAL A 141 -17.39 12.57 8.41
CA VAL A 141 -17.21 11.12 8.39
C VAL A 141 -15.88 10.77 9.04
N ARG A 142 -15.92 9.84 10.01
CA ARG A 142 -14.70 9.42 10.69
C ARG A 142 -13.86 8.53 9.80
N ASN A 143 -12.53 8.64 9.92
CA ASN A 143 -11.55 7.85 9.18
C ASN A 143 -11.84 6.33 9.21
N GLY A 144 -12.30 5.80 10.35
CA GLY A 144 -12.67 4.38 10.46
C GLY A 144 -13.88 4.00 9.60
N VAL A 145 -14.86 4.90 9.45
CA VAL A 145 -16.03 4.72 8.59
C VAL A 145 -15.63 4.80 7.12
N GLU A 146 -14.74 5.71 6.75
CA GLU A 146 -14.17 5.78 5.41
C GLU A 146 -13.41 4.50 5.04
N TYR A 147 -12.56 4.00 5.93
CA TYR A 147 -11.87 2.72 5.77
C TYR A 147 -12.85 1.56 5.62
N PHE A 148 -13.91 1.53 6.44
CA PHE A 148 -14.97 0.53 6.32
C PHE A 148 -15.67 0.56 4.96
N MET A 149 -15.89 1.75 4.41
CA MET A 149 -16.53 1.94 3.10
C MET A 149 -15.58 1.73 1.91
N GLY A 150 -14.29 1.53 2.16
CA GLY A 150 -13.26 1.38 1.12
C GLY A 150 -12.94 2.69 0.40
N ALA A 151 -13.16 3.83 1.06
CA ALA A 151 -12.84 5.14 0.50
C ALA A 151 -11.33 5.29 0.33
N THR A 152 -10.91 6.03 -0.71
CA THR A 152 -9.50 6.35 -0.97
C THR A 152 -9.39 7.82 -1.36
N GLY A 153 -8.27 8.47 -1.00
CA GLY A 153 -7.94 9.80 -1.52
C GLY A 153 -8.23 11.01 -0.64
N SER A 154 -8.46 10.85 0.68
CA SER A 154 -8.59 11.98 1.64
C SER A 154 -9.48 13.13 1.15
N SER A 155 -10.63 12.78 0.58
CA SER A 155 -11.55 13.71 -0.05
C SER A 155 -12.95 13.43 0.44
N PHE A 156 -13.83 14.44 0.36
CA PHE A 156 -15.23 14.36 0.77
C PHE A 156 -15.90 12.99 0.52
N THR A 157 -16.26 12.35 1.62
CA THR A 157 -17.01 11.13 1.75
C THR A 157 -18.45 11.43 2.17
N ALA A 158 -19.41 11.16 1.28
CA ALA A 158 -20.81 11.34 1.61
C ALA A 158 -21.31 10.24 2.57
N SER A 159 -21.84 10.63 3.73
CA SER A 159 -22.64 9.72 4.56
C SER A 159 -23.91 9.26 3.81
N PRO A 160 -24.28 7.96 3.84
CA PRO A 160 -25.48 7.48 3.20
C PRO A 160 -26.75 8.15 3.72
N GLY A 161 -27.61 8.58 2.80
CA GLY A 161 -28.95 9.09 3.11
C GLY A 161 -29.98 7.97 3.30
N LEU A 162 -31.18 8.36 3.74
CA LEU A 162 -32.33 7.47 3.81
C LEU A 162 -32.96 7.33 2.41
N VAL A 163 -32.88 6.14 1.82
CA VAL A 163 -33.46 5.82 0.50
C VAL A 163 -34.41 4.64 0.66
N ASN A 164 -35.66 4.78 0.21
CA ASN A 164 -36.70 3.75 0.36
C ASN A 164 -36.84 3.21 1.80
N GLY A 165 -36.71 4.10 2.79
CA GLY A 165 -36.82 3.75 4.20
C GLY A 165 -35.59 3.07 4.80
N LYS A 166 -34.47 3.01 4.06
CA LYS A 166 -33.25 2.30 4.48
C LYS A 166 -32.03 3.21 4.39
N VAL A 167 -31.11 3.05 5.34
CA VAL A 167 -29.74 3.57 5.27
C VAL A 167 -28.83 2.41 4.91
N THR A 168 -28.00 2.59 3.88
CA THR A 168 -27.14 1.53 3.33
C THR A 168 -25.71 2.04 3.24
N TRP A 169 -24.82 1.50 4.07
CA TRP A 169 -23.38 1.75 3.97
C TRP A 169 -22.74 0.71 3.04
N PRO A 170 -21.94 1.11 2.04
CA PRO A 170 -21.05 0.18 1.38
C PRO A 170 -20.05 -0.37 2.40
N LYS A 171 -19.69 -1.64 2.26
CA LYS A 171 -18.69 -2.32 3.09
C LYS A 171 -17.61 -2.87 2.18
N ASP A 172 -16.37 -2.46 2.42
CA ASP A 172 -15.22 -3.06 1.77
C ASP A 172 -15.17 -4.58 2.11
N PRO A 173 -15.13 -5.46 1.10
CA PRO A 173 -14.94 -6.90 1.31
C PRO A 173 -13.69 -7.24 2.13
N ALA A 174 -12.64 -6.43 2.02
CA ALA A 174 -11.38 -6.58 2.74
C ALA A 174 -11.38 -5.94 4.13
N TYR A 175 -12.45 -5.23 4.53
CA TYR A 175 -12.53 -4.65 5.88
C TYR A 175 -12.45 -5.73 6.96
N SER A 176 -11.55 -5.52 7.92
CA SER A 176 -11.37 -6.34 9.11
C SER A 176 -11.46 -5.45 10.36
N GLY A 177 -12.33 -5.83 11.30
CA GLY A 177 -12.61 -5.07 12.51
C GLY A 177 -14.04 -5.29 13.00
N THR A 178 -14.45 -4.51 13.99
CA THR A 178 -15.83 -4.52 14.51
C THR A 178 -16.57 -3.25 14.11
N TYR A 179 -17.90 -3.32 14.05
CA TYR A 179 -18.76 -2.16 13.79
C TYR A 179 -20.13 -2.34 14.43
N SER A 180 -20.83 -1.24 14.67
CA SER A 180 -22.24 -1.22 15.05
C SER A 180 -22.98 -0.10 14.33
N VAL A 181 -24.24 -0.35 13.96
CA VAL A 181 -25.17 0.73 13.59
C VAL A 181 -25.81 1.24 14.87
N GLN A 182 -25.86 2.56 15.00
CA GLN A 182 -26.40 3.22 16.19
C GLN A 182 -27.47 4.23 15.82
N THR A 183 -28.44 4.40 16.72
CA THR A 183 -29.39 5.52 16.64
C THR A 183 -29.28 6.44 17.84
N SER A 184 -29.72 7.69 17.67
CA SER A 184 -29.78 8.68 18.73
C SER A 184 -31.01 9.58 18.58
N PRO A 185 -31.68 9.97 19.67
CA PRO A 185 -32.73 10.99 19.63
C PRO A 185 -32.16 12.43 19.64
N ASN A 186 -30.89 12.62 20.02
CA ASN A 186 -30.36 13.94 20.39
C ASN A 186 -28.88 14.20 20.01
N LEU A 187 -28.25 13.29 19.25
CA LEU A 187 -26.82 13.30 18.89
C LEU A 187 -25.83 13.09 20.06
N VAL A 188 -26.32 12.97 21.29
CA VAL A 188 -25.48 12.80 22.50
C VAL A 188 -25.48 11.35 22.95
N THR A 189 -26.65 10.77 23.18
CA THR A 189 -26.79 9.37 23.62
C THR A 189 -27.00 8.49 22.41
N TRP A 190 -26.12 7.50 22.22
CA TRP A 190 -26.17 6.57 21.10
C TRP A 190 -26.44 5.16 21.60
N THR A 191 -27.32 4.45 20.91
CA THR A 191 -27.70 3.08 21.24
C THR A 191 -27.51 2.19 20.02
N ASP A 192 -26.84 1.06 20.21
CA ASP A 192 -26.68 0.06 19.16
C ASP A 192 -28.04 -0.51 18.75
N VAL A 193 -28.23 -0.67 17.44
CA VAL A 193 -29.42 -1.24 16.84
C VAL A 193 -29.05 -2.39 15.91
N PRO A 194 -29.93 -3.38 15.72
CA PRO A 194 -29.69 -4.46 14.77
C PRO A 194 -29.54 -3.89 13.35
N SER A 195 -28.58 -4.42 12.60
CA SER A 195 -28.39 -4.14 11.17
C SER A 195 -28.31 -5.46 10.40
N THR A 196 -28.46 -5.40 9.08
CA THR A 196 -28.39 -6.57 8.19
C THR A 196 -27.25 -6.39 7.20
N VAL A 197 -26.47 -7.45 7.00
CA VAL A 197 -25.45 -7.48 5.94
C VAL A 197 -26.10 -8.05 4.68
N VAL A 198 -26.04 -7.30 3.58
CA VAL A 198 -26.54 -7.75 2.27
C VAL A 198 -25.42 -7.60 1.25
N GLY A 199 -24.78 -8.72 0.90
CA GLY A 199 -23.56 -8.69 0.08
C GLY A 199 -22.48 -7.82 0.73
N ASN A 200 -22.04 -6.79 0.00
CA ASN A 200 -21.02 -5.84 0.44
C ASN A 200 -21.64 -4.57 1.02
N THR A 201 -22.75 -4.69 1.75
CA THR A 201 -23.41 -3.54 2.39
C THR A 201 -23.86 -3.87 3.80
N VAL A 202 -23.93 -2.85 4.64
CA VAL A 202 -24.61 -2.88 5.94
C VAL A 202 -25.84 -2.01 5.85
N GLU A 203 -26.97 -2.57 6.19
CA GLU A 203 -28.29 -1.98 6.00
C GLU A 203 -29.03 -1.81 7.33
N TYR A 204 -29.70 -0.68 7.48
CA TYR A 204 -30.58 -0.40 8.61
C TYR A 204 -31.87 0.26 8.15
N THR A 205 -33.00 -0.21 8.68
CA THR A 205 -34.33 0.37 8.45
C THR A 205 -34.82 1.00 9.76
N PRO A 206 -34.86 2.34 9.86
CA PRO A 206 -35.40 3.00 11.04
C PRO A 206 -36.86 2.63 11.29
N ALA A 207 -37.24 2.50 12.56
CA ALA A 207 -38.64 2.25 12.93
C ALA A 207 -39.54 3.43 12.52
N THR A 208 -40.70 3.11 11.95
CA THR A 208 -41.71 4.12 11.61
C THR A 208 -42.39 4.65 12.89
N GLY A 209 -42.78 5.92 12.88
CA GLY A 209 -43.48 6.54 14.01
C GLY A 209 -42.61 6.90 15.23
N ALA A 210 -41.29 6.67 15.18
CA ALA A 210 -40.36 6.96 16.28
C ALA A 210 -40.02 8.45 16.47
N GLY A 211 -40.56 9.34 15.63
CA GLY A 211 -40.17 10.75 15.58
C GLY A 211 -38.81 10.97 14.92
N LYS A 212 -38.14 12.08 15.23
CA LYS A 212 -36.80 12.37 14.69
C LYS A 212 -35.76 11.46 15.35
N VAL A 213 -35.02 10.71 14.54
CA VAL A 213 -33.89 9.86 14.95
C VAL A 213 -32.70 10.12 14.05
N PHE A 214 -31.52 10.19 14.65
CA PHE A 214 -30.23 10.22 13.96
C PHE A 214 -29.70 8.80 13.86
N VAL A 215 -29.00 8.48 12.78
CA VAL A 215 -28.40 7.17 12.54
C VAL A 215 -26.93 7.36 12.20
N ARG A 216 -26.05 6.49 12.71
CA ARG A 216 -24.64 6.46 12.31
C ARG A 216 -24.10 5.04 12.28
N LEU A 217 -22.98 4.87 11.59
CA LEU A 217 -22.10 3.72 11.73
C LEU A 217 -20.96 4.07 12.71
N SER A 218 -20.71 3.18 13.67
CA SER A 218 -19.53 3.24 14.55
C SER A 218 -18.61 2.09 14.18
N VAL A 219 -17.33 2.40 13.92
CA VAL A 219 -16.37 1.42 13.38
C VAL A 219 -15.11 1.41 14.24
N ASN A 220 -14.64 0.22 14.59
CA ASN A 220 -13.36 -0.04 15.25
C ASN A 220 -12.55 -1.02 14.39
N PRO A 221 -11.72 -0.50 13.48
CA PRO A 221 -10.87 -1.33 12.63
C PRO A 221 -9.82 -2.12 13.42
N ASN A 222 -9.38 -3.25 12.86
CA ASN A 222 -8.23 -4.01 13.36
C ASN A 222 -6.89 -3.37 12.99
#